data_AF-A0A7Y4XT05-F1
#
_entry.id   AF-A0A7Y4XT05-F1
#
_cell.length_a   1.000
_cell.length_b   1.000
_cell.length_c   1.000
_cell.angle_alpha   90.00
_cell.angle_beta   90.00
_cell.angle_gamma   90.00
#
_symmetry.space_group_name_H-M   'P 1'
#
loop_
_entity.id
_entity.type
_entity.pdbx_description
1 polymer ?
#
loop_
_entity_poly.entity_id
_entity_poly.type
_entity_poly.pdbx_seq_one_letter_code
_entity_poly.pdbx_strand_id
1 'polypeptide(L)'
;MLRKISGVIAGYAIFVASSVILFKVSGQNPHGETSTGFKLLTAVYGTIFSLLGGLVLQLIARTKNLNINYVLALIIAGFATFSFFKAEGNHWSQLLAIFVFAPASILGGFFLLKRN
;
A
#
# COMPACT_ATOMS: atom_id res chain seq x y z
N MET A 1 8.29 -13.94 16.36
CA MET A 1 8.32 -13.91 14.87
C MET A 1 6.93 -14.01 14.26
N LEU A 2 6.09 -14.97 14.66
CA LEU A 2 4.72 -15.13 14.14
C LEU A 2 3.90 -13.83 14.06
N ARG A 3 3.82 -13.05 15.15
CA ARG A 3 3.10 -11.75 15.15
C ARG A 3 3.61 -10.77 14.10
N LYS A 4 4.92 -10.72 13.85
CA LYS A 4 5.51 -9.83 12.84
C LYS A 4 5.08 -10.25 11.44
N ILE A 5 5.15 -11.56 11.15
CA ILE A 5 4.72 -12.14 9.88
C ILE A 5 3.22 -11.90 9.66
N SER A 6 2.39 -12.21 10.66
CA SER A 6 0.94 -11.97 10.61
C SER A 6 0.62 -10.48 10.40
N GLY A 7 1.37 -9.57 11.03
CA GLY A 7 1.22 -8.13 10.82
C GLY A 7 1.54 -7.69 9.40
N VAL A 8 2.63 -8.21 8.80
CA VAL A 8 2.98 -7.94 7.40
C VAL A 8 1.89 -8.45 6.45
N ILE A 9 1.44 -9.70 6.66
CA ILE A 9 0.38 -10.30 5.84
C ILE A 9 -0.90 -9.48 5.94
N ALA A 10 -1.34 -9.12 7.16
CA ALA A 10 -2.56 -8.35 7.37
C ALA A 10 -2.46 -6.94 6.75
N GLY A 11 -1.33 -6.25 6.96
CA GLY A 11 -1.10 -4.91 6.41
C GLY A 11 -1.10 -4.91 4.88
N TYR A 12 -0.41 -5.88 4.27
CA TYR A 12 -0.39 -6.03 2.82
C TYR A 12 -1.77 -6.42 2.26
N ALA A 13 -2.49 -7.31 2.94
CA ALA A 13 -3.84 -7.72 2.54
C ALA A 13 -4.82 -6.54 2.54
N ILE A 14 -4.76 -5.65 3.53
CA ILE A 14 -5.60 -4.43 3.56
C ILE A 14 -5.34 -3.56 2.32
N PHE A 15 -4.08 -3.37 1.96
CA PHE A 15 -3.71 -2.56 0.80
C PHE A 15 -4.12 -3.22 -0.53
N VAL A 16 -3.82 -4.51 -0.72
CA VAL A 16 -4.11 -5.21 -1.97
C VAL A 16 -5.59 -5.46 -2.15
N ALA A 17 -6.30 -5.92 -1.12
CA ALA A 17 -7.73 -6.20 -1.23
C ALA A 17 -8.51 -4.93 -1.57
N SER A 18 -8.22 -3.81 -0.91
CA SER A 18 -8.86 -2.54 -1.20
C SER A 18 -8.56 -2.05 -2.63
N SER A 19 -7.30 -2.19 -3.09
CA SER A 19 -6.92 -1.86 -4.47
C SER A 19 -7.67 -2.71 -5.49
N VAL A 20 -7.73 -4.03 -5.28
CA VAL A 20 -8.45 -4.96 -6.16
C VAL A 20 -9.94 -4.63 -6.19
N ILE A 21 -10.55 -4.32 -5.05
CA ILE A 21 -11.95 -3.90 -4.97
C ILE A 21 -12.17 -2.62 -5.77
N LEU A 22 -11.33 -1.60 -5.60
CA LEU A 22 -11.45 -0.33 -6.31
C LEU A 22 -11.47 -0.54 -7.84
N PHE A 23 -10.50 -1.27 -8.39
CA PHE A 23 -10.40 -1.48 -9.84
C PHE A 23 -11.50 -2.41 -10.37
N LYS A 24 -11.89 -3.45 -9.63
CA LYS A 24 -12.98 -4.34 -10.06
C LYS A 24 -14.34 -3.65 -10.05
N VAL A 25 -14.66 -2.89 -9.01
CA VAL A 25 -15.94 -2.21 -8.88
C VAL A 25 -16.06 -1.06 -9.87
N SER A 26 -14.97 -0.33 -10.13
CA SER A 26 -14.97 0.79 -11.09
C SER A 26 -14.85 0.35 -12.56
N GLY A 27 -14.45 -0.90 -12.82
CA GLY A 27 -14.15 -1.39 -14.17
C GLY A 27 -12.91 -0.73 -14.81
N GLN A 28 -12.12 0.02 -14.05
CA GLN A 28 -10.95 0.74 -14.55
C GLN A 28 -9.74 -0.19 -14.68
N ASN A 29 -9.05 -0.13 -15.82
CA ASN A 29 -7.81 -0.87 -16.01
C ASN A 29 -6.65 -0.15 -15.28
N PRO A 30 -5.98 -0.77 -14.28
CA PRO A 30 -4.85 -0.15 -13.57
C PRO A 30 -3.63 0.13 -14.45
N HIS A 31 -3.55 -0.47 -15.64
CA HIS A 31 -2.50 -0.25 -16.64
C HIS A 31 -2.98 0.57 -17.85
N GLY A 32 -4.27 0.95 -17.85
CA GLY A 32 -4.87 1.76 -18.90
C GLY A 32 -4.73 3.25 -18.63
N GLU A 33 -5.00 4.03 -19.66
CA GLU A 33 -5.30 5.44 -19.47
C GLU A 33 -6.62 5.60 -18.72
N THR A 34 -6.69 6.63 -17.89
CA THR A 34 -7.88 6.97 -17.13
C THR A 34 -7.90 8.46 -16.86
N SER A 35 -9.06 8.97 -16.44
CA SER A 35 -9.24 10.40 -16.17
C SER A 35 -8.39 10.87 -14.98
N THR A 36 -7.97 12.13 -15.01
CA THR A 36 -7.23 12.75 -13.88
C THR A 36 -8.01 12.66 -12.57
N GLY A 37 -9.35 12.79 -12.62
CA GLY A 37 -10.22 12.64 -11.46
C GLY A 37 -10.12 11.25 -10.83
N PHE A 38 -10.11 10.19 -11.64
CA PHE A 38 -9.97 8.82 -11.13
C PHE A 38 -8.55 8.56 -10.56
N LYS A 39 -7.51 9.14 -11.17
CA LYS A 39 -6.13 9.07 -10.63
C LYS A 39 -6.03 9.72 -9.25
N LEU A 40 -6.63 10.90 -9.07
CA LEU A 40 -6.67 11.62 -7.79
C LEU A 40 -7.45 10.83 -6.74
N LEU A 41 -8.63 10.31 -7.09
CA LEU A 41 -9.42 9.45 -6.20
C LEU A 41 -8.60 8.23 -5.76
N THR A 42 -7.95 7.56 -6.71
CA THR A 42 -7.11 6.39 -6.43
C THR A 42 -5.92 6.75 -5.53
N ALA A 43 -5.29 7.91 -5.75
CA ALA A 43 -4.21 8.39 -4.90
C ALA A 43 -4.67 8.60 -3.45
N VAL A 44 -5.82 9.26 -3.23
CA VAL A 44 -6.37 9.47 -1.89
C VAL A 44 -6.78 8.14 -1.25
N TYR A 45 -7.56 7.33 -1.98
CA TYR A 45 -8.05 6.03 -1.51
C TYR A 45 -6.90 5.08 -1.16
N GLY A 46 -5.94 4.90 -2.07
CA GLY A 46 -4.78 4.04 -1.85
C GLY A 46 -3.89 4.52 -0.71
N THR A 47 -3.74 5.84 -0.53
CA THR A 47 -3.00 6.41 0.61
C THR A 47 -3.66 6.06 1.93
N ILE A 48 -4.99 6.21 2.03
CA ILE A 48 -5.75 5.87 3.25
C ILE A 48 -5.59 4.39 3.59
N PHE A 49 -5.80 3.49 2.63
CA PHE A 49 -5.68 2.05 2.89
C PHE A 49 -4.24 1.61 3.15
N SER A 50 -3.25 2.26 2.55
CA SER A 50 -1.84 1.99 2.85
C SER A 50 -1.46 2.44 4.26
N LEU A 51 -1.90 3.63 4.69
CA LEU A 51 -1.76 4.10 6.08
C LEU A 51 -2.40 3.11 7.06
N LEU A 52 -3.63 2.66 6.78
CA LEU A 52 -4.33 1.68 7.60
C LEU A 52 -3.58 0.34 7.64
N GLY A 53 -3.06 -0.14 6.50
CA GLY A 53 -2.26 -1.36 6.44
C GLY A 53 -1.00 -1.27 7.31
N GLY A 54 -0.30 -0.13 7.25
CA GLY A 54 0.85 0.17 8.10
C GLY A 54 0.54 0.22 9.59
N LEU A 55 -0.58 0.83 9.95
CA LEU A 55 -1.06 0.94 11.32
C LEU A 55 -1.44 -0.43 11.88
N VAL A 56 -2.22 -1.22 11.12
CA VAL A 56 -2.64 -2.57 11.51
C VAL A 56 -1.46 -3.51 11.65
N LEU A 57 -0.49 -3.43 10.73
CA LEU A 57 0.77 -4.15 10.84
C LEU A 57 1.44 -3.85 12.19
N GLN A 58 1.56 -2.56 12.54
CA GLN A 58 2.24 -2.15 13.77
C GLN A 58 1.49 -2.60 15.03
N LEU A 59 0.15 -2.54 15.01
CA LEU A 59 -0.71 -3.05 16.10
C LEU A 59 -0.51 -4.55 16.35
N ILE A 60 -0.43 -5.35 15.30
CA ILE A 60 -0.27 -6.80 15.40
C ILE A 60 1.17 -7.16 15.79
N ALA A 61 2.16 -6.52 15.14
CA ALA A 61 3.57 -6.81 15.33
C ALA A 61 4.09 -6.39 16.71
N ARG A 62 3.49 -5.35 17.31
CA ARG A 62 3.85 -4.77 18.63
C ARG A 62 5.35 -4.49 18.78
N THR A 63 5.99 -3.99 17.71
CA THR A 63 7.39 -3.58 17.76
C THR A 63 7.51 -2.15 18.31
N LYS A 64 8.71 -1.76 18.77
CA LYS A 64 9.02 -0.38 19.20
C LYS A 64 9.71 0.46 18.12
N ASN A 65 9.83 -0.10 16.91
CA ASN A 65 10.51 0.52 15.77
C ASN A 65 9.77 0.20 14.47
N LEU A 66 10.14 0.89 13.39
CA LEU A 66 9.50 0.82 12.08
C LEU A 66 10.11 -0.23 11.14
N ASN A 67 11.05 -1.05 11.59
CA ASN A 67 11.76 -2.01 10.73
C ASN A 67 10.78 -2.90 9.95
N ILE A 68 9.68 -3.32 10.58
CA ILE A 68 8.69 -4.19 9.93
C ILE A 68 7.75 -3.43 8.98
N ASN A 69 7.53 -2.12 9.20
CA ASN A 69 6.84 -1.25 8.24
C ASN A 69 7.69 -0.97 7.01
N TYR A 70 9.01 -0.82 7.15
CA TYR A 70 9.91 -0.73 5.99
C TYR A 70 9.87 -2.01 5.14
N VAL A 71 9.76 -3.18 5.77
CA VAL A 71 9.54 -4.44 5.04
C VAL A 71 8.22 -4.42 4.27
N LEU A 72 7.12 -3.97 4.88
CA LEU A 72 5.84 -3.82 4.17
C LEU A 72 5.94 -2.84 3.00
N ALA A 73 6.58 -1.68 3.21
CA ALA A 73 6.79 -0.69 2.15
C ALA A 73 7.61 -1.28 0.99
N LEU A 74 8.65 -2.05 1.29
CA LEU A 74 9.46 -2.74 0.30
C LEU A 74 8.67 -3.81 -0.46
N ILE A 75 7.75 -4.52 0.21
CA ILE A 75 6.84 -5.47 -0.45
C ILE A 75 5.91 -4.74 -1.42
N ILE A 76 5.27 -3.66 -0.98
CA ILE A 76 4.37 -2.84 -1.82
C ILE A 76 5.13 -2.29 -3.03
N ALA A 77 6.26 -1.63 -2.79
CA ALA A 77 7.08 -1.05 -3.84
C ALA A 77 7.69 -2.13 -4.75
N GLY A 78 8.08 -3.29 -4.20
CA GLY A 78 8.64 -4.41 -4.94
C GLY A 78 7.64 -5.00 -5.92
N PHE A 79 6.41 -5.30 -5.48
CA PHE A 79 5.36 -5.78 -6.38
C PHE A 79 4.94 -4.72 -7.40
N ALA A 80 4.87 -3.45 -7.00
CA ALA A 80 4.57 -2.35 -7.91
C ALA A 80 5.67 -2.16 -8.97
N THR A 81 6.95 -2.29 -8.58
CA THR A 81 8.11 -2.23 -9.48
C THR A 81 8.12 -3.41 -10.44
N PHE A 82 7.85 -4.62 -9.93
CA PHE A 82 7.69 -5.80 -10.78
C PHE A 82 6.55 -5.60 -11.79
N SER A 83 5.40 -5.08 -11.35
CA SER A 83 4.27 -4.74 -12.22
C SER A 83 4.61 -3.62 -13.21
N PHE A 84 5.43 -2.65 -12.82
CA PHE A 84 5.88 -1.56 -13.69
C PHE A 84 6.66 -2.09 -14.89
N PHE A 85 7.58 -3.03 -14.68
CA PHE A 85 8.37 -3.62 -15.77
C PHE A 85 7.61 -4.67 -16.60
N LYS A 86 6.54 -5.26 -16.07
CA LYS A 86 5.78 -6.31 -16.76
C LYS A 86 4.57 -5.77 -17.53
N ALA A 87 3.94 -4.70 -17.05
CA ALA A 87 2.76 -4.15 -17.68
C ALA A 87 3.12 -3.40 -18.96
N GLU A 88 2.34 -3.58 -20.00
CA GLU A 88 2.33 -2.70 -21.17
C GLU A 88 1.29 -1.59 -20.93
N GLY A 89 1.56 -0.36 -21.37
CA GLY A 89 0.63 0.77 -21.25
C GLY A 89 1.04 1.82 -20.22
N ASN A 90 0.07 2.38 -19.51
CA ASN A 90 0.28 3.48 -18.58
C ASN A 90 0.63 2.99 -17.17
N HIS A 91 1.67 3.58 -16.57
CA HIS A 91 2.23 3.13 -15.29
C HIS A 91 1.83 3.97 -14.07
N TRP A 92 0.83 4.83 -14.20
CA TRP A 92 0.45 5.78 -13.16
C TRP A 92 0.11 5.10 -11.81
N SER A 93 -0.54 3.94 -11.83
CA SER A 93 -0.95 3.24 -10.61
C SER A 93 0.26 2.63 -9.89
N GLN A 94 1.24 2.10 -10.63
CA GLN A 94 2.49 1.60 -10.08
C GLN A 94 3.35 2.72 -9.51
N LEU A 95 3.43 3.87 -10.20
CA LEU A 95 4.14 5.04 -9.70
C LEU A 95 3.53 5.55 -8.39
N LEU A 96 2.19 5.59 -8.28
CA LEU A 96 1.53 5.89 -7.01
C LEU A 96 1.87 4.87 -5.93
N ALA A 97 1.88 3.57 -6.26
CA ALA A 97 2.22 2.54 -5.29
C ALA A 97 3.66 2.66 -4.75
N ILE A 98 4.61 2.97 -5.62
CA ILE A 98 6.03 3.13 -5.26
C ILE A 98 6.26 4.41 -4.46
N PHE A 99 5.79 5.56 -4.96
CA PHE A 99 6.17 6.87 -4.43
C PHE A 99 5.19 7.43 -3.39
N VAL A 100 3.97 6.91 -3.31
CA VAL A 100 2.93 7.41 -2.40
C VAL A 100 2.53 6.32 -1.40
N PHE A 101 2.07 5.17 -1.89
CA PHE A 101 1.47 4.18 -1.00
C PHE A 101 2.52 3.46 -0.15
N ALA A 102 3.65 3.05 -0.70
CA ALA A 102 4.72 2.43 0.10
C ALA A 102 5.20 3.35 1.24
N PRO A 103 5.54 4.64 1.02
CA PRO A 103 5.84 5.57 2.10
C PRO A 103 4.69 5.78 3.10
N ALA A 104 3.45 5.86 2.61
CA ALA A 104 2.28 6.00 3.46
C ALA A 104 2.11 4.83 4.46
N SER A 105 2.46 3.60 4.05
CA SER A 105 2.45 2.44 4.96
C SER A 105 3.42 2.56 6.14
N ILE A 106 4.51 3.33 5.99
CA ILE A 106 5.45 3.61 7.07
C ILE A 106 4.85 4.64 8.04
N LEU A 107 4.23 5.68 7.49
CA LEU A 107 3.58 6.73 8.27
C LEU A 107 2.46 6.17 9.17
N GLY A 108 1.74 5.15 8.71
CA GLY A 108 0.72 4.46 9.50
C GLY A 108 1.29 3.80 10.77
N GLY A 109 2.46 3.15 10.67
CA GLY A 109 3.16 2.60 11.83
C GLY A 109 3.75 3.68 12.74
N PHE A 110 4.29 4.74 12.14
CA PHE A 110 4.86 5.88 12.87
C PHE A 110 3.81 6.57 13.75
N PHE A 111 2.60 6.77 13.22
CA PHE A 111 1.49 7.36 13.97
C PHE A 111 1.19 6.60 15.26
N LEU A 112 1.17 5.27 15.20
CA LEU A 112 0.91 4.44 16.38
C LEU A 112 2.07 4.47 17.38
N LEU A 113 3.32 4.43 16.90
CA LEU A 113 4.50 4.49 17.76
C LEU A 113 4.62 5.82 18.50
N LYS A 114 4.25 6.94 17.88
CA LYS A 114 4.28 8.26 18.52
C LYS A 114 3.23 8.41 19.63
N ARG A 115 2.16 7.60 19.59
CA ARG A 115 1.06 7.67 20.56
C ARG A 115 1.33 6.85 21.84
N ASN A 116 2.23 5.89 21.79
CA ASN A 116 2.57 4.98 22.89
C ASN A 116 3.89 5.37 23.56
#